data_AF-J9E9U5-F1
#
_entry.id   AF-J9E9U5-F1
#
_cell.length_a   1.000
_cell.length_b   1.000
_cell.length_c   1.000
_cell.angle_alpha   90.00
_cell.angle_beta   90.00
_cell.angle_gamma   90.00
#
_symmetry.space_group_name_H-M   'P 1'
#
loop_
_entity.id
_entity.type
_entity.pdbx_description
1 polymer ?
#
loop_
_entity_poly.entity_id
_entity_poly.type
_entity_poly.pdbx_seq_one_letter_code
_entity_poly.pdbx_strand_id
1 'polypeptide(L)'
;MAFDHGHPMKATFVNVTVVLTDINDNAPLCAEPIRKIIIPEDYPNNALLTCVAAWDPDEGKNGEVVYTFDITVETSLTLPFRIEENTGCIFVNTDEPFDFETINRYNLSVEVSCLLLDYSSVSC
;
A
#
# COMPACT_ATOMS: atom_id res chain seq x y z
N MET A 1 3.89 52.89 -4.63
CA MET A 1 4.34 52.95 -6.04
C MET A 1 5.48 53.96 -6.13
N ALA A 2 6.64 53.57 -6.66
CA ALA A 2 7.78 54.46 -6.88
C ALA A 2 8.39 54.11 -8.26
N PHE A 3 8.64 55.13 -9.08
CA PHE A 3 9.20 55.02 -10.43
C PHE A 3 10.50 55.83 -10.51
N ASP A 4 11.56 55.29 -11.12
CA ASP A 4 12.75 56.07 -11.50
C ASP A 4 12.65 56.54 -12.96
N HIS A 5 13.31 57.66 -13.27
CA HIS A 5 13.28 58.35 -14.56
C HIS A 5 14.48 57.99 -15.45
N GLY A 6 14.92 56.72 -15.49
CA GLY A 6 16.02 56.28 -16.36
C GLY A 6 15.61 56.11 -17.85
N HIS A 7 16.38 56.71 -18.78
CA HIS A 7 16.28 56.49 -20.24
C HIS A 7 17.66 56.09 -20.82
N PRO A 8 17.83 54.91 -21.44
CA PRO A 8 16.83 53.86 -21.63
C PRO A 8 16.58 53.07 -20.33
N MET A 9 15.37 52.54 -20.17
CA MET A 9 15.06 51.64 -19.05
C MET A 9 15.96 50.40 -19.12
N LYS A 10 16.66 50.11 -18.03
CA LYS A 10 17.38 48.85 -17.86
C LYS A 10 16.44 47.86 -17.18
N ALA A 11 15.90 46.92 -17.95
CA ALA A 11 15.21 45.77 -17.39
C ALA A 11 16.23 44.66 -17.14
N THR A 12 16.25 44.13 -15.91
CA THR A 12 17.01 42.93 -15.56
C THR A 12 15.99 41.83 -15.27
N PHE A 13 16.07 40.73 -16.02
CA PHE A 13 15.29 39.54 -15.77
C PHE A 13 16.12 38.58 -14.92
N VAL A 14 15.52 38.05 -13.85
CA VAL A 14 16.13 37.00 -13.02
C VAL A 14 15.25 35.76 -13.18
N ASN A 15 15.87 34.65 -13.58
CA ASN A 15 15.18 33.37 -13.62
C ASN A 15 15.10 32.81 -12.20
N VAL A 16 13.88 32.63 -11.70
CA VAL A 16 13.62 31.96 -10.42
C VAL A 16 13.11 30.57 -10.73
N THR A 17 13.86 29.55 -10.32
CA THR A 17 13.38 28.17 -10.36
C THR A 17 12.74 27.85 -9.03
N VAL A 18 11.43 27.57 -9.04
CA VAL A 18 10.72 27.06 -7.87
C VAL A 18 10.71 25.53 -7.96
N VAL A 19 11.31 24.87 -6.97
CA VAL A 19 11.27 23.41 -6.83
C VAL A 19 10.22 23.09 -5.77
N LEU A 20 9.21 22.32 -6.15
CA LEU A 20 8.24 21.76 -5.20
C LEU A 20 8.83 20.46 -4.67
N THR A 21 8.92 20.33 -3.36
CA THR A 21 9.25 19.07 -2.69
C THR A 21 7.97 18.34 -2.35
N ASP A 22 7.88 17.08 -2.75
CA ASP A 22 6.76 16.20 -2.41
C ASP A 22 6.57 16.09 -0.89
N ILE A 23 5.31 16.04 -0.45
CA ILE A 23 4.91 15.74 0.93
C ILE A 23 4.02 14.49 0.85
N ASN A 24 4.14 13.58 1.83
CA ASN A 24 3.28 12.40 1.90
C ASN A 24 1.87 12.83 2.30
N ASP A 25 1.04 13.15 1.30
CA ASP A 25 -0.32 13.64 1.45
C ASP A 25 -1.36 12.76 0.75
N ASN A 26 -0.93 11.69 0.07
CA ASN A 26 -1.80 10.69 -0.51
C ASN A 26 -1.71 9.39 0.29
N ALA A 27 -2.83 8.68 0.33
CA ALA A 27 -2.88 7.33 0.89
C ALA A 27 -2.83 6.31 -0.25
N PRO A 28 -2.33 5.09 0.00
CA PRO A 28 -2.35 4.04 -1.00
C PRO A 28 -3.76 3.74 -1.49
N LEU A 29 -3.85 3.29 -2.73
CA LEU A 29 -5.09 2.90 -3.39
C LEU A 29 -5.03 1.42 -3.73
N CYS A 30 -5.99 0.64 -3.22
CA CYS A 30 -6.17 -0.77 -3.57
C CYS A 30 -6.77 -0.89 -4.98
N ALA A 31 -6.18 -1.73 -5.84
CA ALA A 31 -6.77 -2.04 -7.15
C ALA A 31 -8.09 -2.81 -7.03
N GLU A 32 -8.15 -3.75 -6.07
CA GLU A 32 -9.31 -4.58 -5.79
C GLU A 32 -9.55 -4.62 -4.27
N PRO A 33 -10.40 -3.74 -3.71
CA PRO A 33 -10.59 -3.64 -2.26
C PRO A 33 -11.35 -4.83 -1.65
N ILE A 34 -12.03 -5.64 -2.47
CA ILE A 34 -12.72 -6.85 -2.00
C ILE A 34 -12.47 -7.96 -3.01
N ARG A 35 -11.86 -9.05 -2.55
CA ARG A 35 -11.57 -10.22 -3.37
C ARG A 35 -12.05 -11.51 -2.72
N LYS A 36 -12.71 -12.36 -3.51
CA LYS A 36 -13.10 -13.72 -3.10
C LYS A 36 -12.25 -14.74 -3.83
N ILE A 37 -11.64 -15.65 -3.08
CA ILE A 37 -10.81 -16.73 -3.60
C ILE A 37 -11.42 -18.05 -3.13
N ILE A 38 -11.43 -19.04 -4.02
CA ILE A 38 -11.90 -20.39 -3.74
C ILE A 38 -10.73 -21.33 -3.99
N ILE A 39 -10.38 -22.11 -2.98
CA ILE A 39 -9.34 -23.14 -3.04
C ILE A 39 -9.95 -24.48 -2.61
N PRO A 40 -9.44 -25.61 -3.12
CA PRO A 40 -9.77 -26.92 -2.59
C PRO A 40 -9.11 -27.15 -1.22
N GLU A 41 -9.58 -28.14 -0.48
CA GLU A 41 -9.06 -28.47 0.85
C GLU A 41 -7.62 -29.05 0.81
N ASP A 42 -7.27 -29.70 -0.30
CA ASP A 42 -5.96 -30.26 -0.60
C ASP A 42 -4.99 -29.22 -1.21
N TYR A 43 -5.31 -27.94 -1.08
CA TYR A 43 -4.46 -26.88 -1.61
C TYR A 43 -3.06 -26.94 -0.99
N PRO A 44 -1.97 -26.87 -1.79
CA PRO A 44 -0.64 -27.15 -1.27
C PRO A 44 -0.19 -26.15 -0.21
N ASN A 45 0.41 -26.67 0.86
CA ASN A 45 1.07 -25.87 1.87
C ASN A 45 2.18 -25.02 1.24
N ASN A 46 2.39 -23.80 1.75
CA ASN A 46 3.40 -22.85 1.26
C ASN A 46 3.21 -22.35 -0.18
N ALA A 47 2.12 -22.70 -0.85
CA ALA A 47 1.81 -22.19 -2.18
C ALA A 47 1.26 -20.76 -2.16
N LEU A 48 1.47 -20.07 -3.28
CA LEU A 48 0.96 -18.72 -3.54
C LEU A 48 -0.55 -18.73 -3.74
N LEU A 49 -1.29 -18.07 -2.86
CA LEU A 49 -2.74 -17.94 -2.94
C LEU A 49 -3.17 -16.82 -3.90
N THR A 50 -2.62 -15.62 -3.70
CA THR A 50 -2.91 -14.41 -4.49
C THR A 50 -1.87 -13.33 -4.22
N CYS A 51 -1.87 -12.23 -4.97
CA CYS A 51 -1.21 -11.00 -4.56
C CYS A 51 -2.21 -9.84 -4.54
N VAL A 52 -2.07 -8.96 -3.55
CA VAL A 52 -2.79 -7.69 -3.43
C VAL A 52 -1.99 -6.64 -4.18
N ALA A 53 -2.67 -5.84 -4.99
CA ALA A 53 -2.05 -4.74 -5.71
C ALA A 53 -2.58 -3.42 -5.16
N ALA A 54 -1.66 -2.58 -4.71
CA ALA A 54 -1.91 -1.21 -4.31
C ALA A 54 -0.81 -0.29 -4.84
N TRP A 55 -1.14 0.99 -5.00
CA TRP A 55 -0.19 2.03 -5.42
C TRP A 55 -0.45 3.31 -4.64
N ASP A 56 0.61 4.06 -4.40
CA ASP A 56 0.55 5.39 -3.81
C ASP A 56 1.16 6.39 -4.81
N PRO A 57 0.47 7.51 -5.12
CA PRO A 57 0.93 8.46 -6.13
C PRO A 57 2.08 9.38 -5.66
N ASP A 58 2.50 9.32 -4.40
CA ASP A 58 3.57 10.16 -3.85
C ASP A 58 4.96 9.79 -4.39
N GLU A 59 5.92 10.71 -4.30
CA GLU A 59 7.23 10.55 -4.92
C GLU A 59 8.21 9.74 -4.04
N GLY A 60 8.91 8.80 -4.68
CA GLY A 60 10.01 8.07 -4.04
C GLY A 60 9.52 7.19 -2.88
N LYS A 61 10.10 7.37 -1.69
CA LYS A 61 9.73 6.59 -0.49
C LYS A 61 8.33 6.91 0.03
N ASN A 62 7.79 8.09 -0.30
CA ASN A 62 6.43 8.44 0.07
C ASN A 62 5.42 7.55 -0.67
N GLY A 63 5.73 7.15 -1.91
CA GLY A 63 4.91 6.23 -2.71
C GLY A 63 5.24 4.74 -2.53
N GLU A 64 6.19 4.39 -1.64
CA GLU A 64 6.58 3.01 -1.40
C GLU A 64 5.61 2.35 -0.41
N VAL A 65 4.83 1.40 -0.92
CA VAL A 65 3.77 0.70 -0.18
C VAL A 65 4.27 -0.59 0.48
N VAL A 66 3.73 -0.89 1.65
CA VAL A 66 3.99 -2.08 2.44
C VAL A 66 2.67 -2.75 2.77
N TYR A 67 2.66 -4.09 2.76
CA TYR A 67 1.46 -4.89 2.98
C TYR A 67 1.55 -5.69 4.29
N THR A 68 0.54 -5.59 5.13
CA THR A 68 0.42 -6.36 6.38
C THR A 68 -0.99 -6.89 6.53
N PHE A 69 -1.18 -7.93 7.35
CA PHE A 69 -2.55 -8.28 7.78
C PHE A 69 -2.99 -7.30 8.85
N ASP A 70 -4.24 -6.85 8.78
CA ASP A 70 -4.85 -6.08 9.86
C ASP A 70 -5.02 -6.98 11.08
N ILE A 71 -4.30 -6.64 12.15
CA ILE A 71 -4.22 -7.36 13.43
C ILE A 71 -5.37 -6.97 14.38
N THR A 72 -6.13 -5.92 14.05
CA THR A 72 -7.24 -5.43 14.89
C THR A 72 -8.51 -6.27 14.75
N VAL A 73 -8.65 -6.97 13.63
CA VAL A 73 -9.64 -8.03 13.47
C VAL A 73 -9.15 -9.24 14.29
N GLU A 74 -10.04 -10.11 14.79
CA GLU A 74 -9.67 -11.36 15.51
C GLU A 74 -8.88 -12.38 14.63
N THR A 75 -8.19 -11.91 13.60
CA THR A 75 -7.35 -12.57 12.61
C THR A 75 -5.96 -12.92 13.14
N SER A 76 -5.46 -12.24 14.17
CA SER A 76 -4.00 -12.16 14.41
C SER A 76 -3.30 -13.41 14.94
N LEU A 77 -3.99 -14.36 15.60
CA LEU A 77 -3.24 -15.41 16.34
C LEU A 77 -3.25 -16.82 15.71
N THR A 78 -4.04 -17.08 14.66
CA THR A 78 -4.18 -18.43 14.09
C THR A 78 -4.45 -18.49 12.58
N LEU A 79 -4.20 -17.42 11.82
CA LEU A 79 -4.37 -17.48 10.37
C LEU A 79 -3.33 -18.41 9.72
N PRO A 80 -3.74 -19.40 8.91
CA PRO A 80 -2.84 -20.29 8.17
C PRO A 80 -2.29 -19.61 6.91
N PHE A 81 -1.99 -18.31 6.97
CA PHE A 81 -1.53 -17.51 5.84
C PHE A 81 -0.41 -16.57 6.27
N ARG A 82 0.47 -16.26 5.32
CA ARG A 82 1.48 -15.20 5.44
C ARG A 82 1.34 -14.25 4.26
N ILE A 83 1.73 -13.00 4.46
CA ILE A 83 1.84 -12.01 3.39
C ILE A 83 3.30 -11.57 3.29
N GLU A 84 3.78 -11.40 2.07
CA GLU A 84 5.09 -10.81 1.81
C GLU A 84 4.95 -9.29 1.70
N GLU A 85 5.67 -8.57 2.56
CA GLU A 85 5.45 -7.15 2.83
C GLU A 85 5.72 -6.23 1.64
N ASN A 86 6.63 -6.59 0.72
CA ASN A 86 7.00 -5.74 -0.41
C ASN A 86 6.20 -6.03 -1.70
N THR A 87 5.66 -7.24 -1.83
CA THR A 87 4.95 -7.67 -3.05
C THR A 87 3.45 -7.80 -2.87
N GLY A 88 2.97 -7.81 -1.62
CA GLY A 88 1.56 -8.06 -1.31
C GLY A 88 1.12 -9.49 -1.61
N CYS A 89 2.06 -10.42 -1.85
CA CYS A 89 1.75 -11.80 -2.16
C CYS A 89 1.43 -12.60 -0.90
N ILE A 90 0.26 -13.23 -0.90
CA ILE A 90 -0.29 -14.04 0.19
C ILE A 90 -0.03 -15.51 -0.12
N PHE A 91 0.51 -16.22 0.86
CA PHE A 91 0.82 -17.64 0.77
C PHE A 91 0.13 -18.40 1.90
N VAL A 92 -0.16 -19.68 1.65
CA VAL A 92 -0.56 -20.61 2.70
C VAL A 92 0.63 -20.83 3.65
N ASN A 93 0.39 -20.77 4.95
CA ASN A 93 1.40 -20.86 5.99
C ASN A 93 0.95 -21.80 7.12
N THR A 94 0.68 -23.05 6.74
CA THR A 94 0.30 -24.13 7.65
C THR A 94 0.93 -25.43 7.18
N ASP A 95 1.21 -26.33 8.12
CA ASP A 95 1.64 -27.70 7.84
C ASP A 95 0.44 -28.67 7.75
N GLU A 96 -0.70 -28.28 8.31
CA GLU A 96 -1.94 -29.05 8.25
C GLU A 96 -2.75 -28.65 7.00
N PRO A 97 -3.37 -29.62 6.29
CA PRO A 97 -4.25 -29.34 5.18
C PRO A 97 -5.49 -28.59 5.65
N PHE A 98 -6.17 -27.91 4.72
CA PHE A 98 -7.46 -27.33 5.03
C PHE A 98 -8.49 -28.44 5.22
N ASP A 99 -9.46 -28.19 6.10
CA ASP A 99 -10.55 -29.11 6.39
C ASP A 99 -11.86 -28.33 6.32
N PHE A 100 -12.63 -28.58 5.27
CA PHE A 100 -13.83 -27.80 4.96
C PHE A 100 -14.92 -27.96 6.04
N GLU A 101 -14.98 -29.13 6.68
CA GLU A 101 -15.88 -29.45 7.79
C GLU A 101 -15.56 -28.63 9.04
N THR A 102 -14.28 -28.29 9.26
CA THR A 102 -13.83 -27.52 10.42
C THR A 102 -13.90 -26.01 10.16
N ILE A 103 -13.31 -25.52 9.06
CA ILE A 103 -13.38 -24.12 8.64
C ILE A 103 -13.62 -24.03 7.14
N ASN A 104 -14.79 -23.51 6.75
CA ASN A 104 -15.16 -23.35 5.35
C ASN A 104 -14.88 -21.96 4.77
N ARG A 105 -14.41 -21.01 5.59
CA ARG A 105 -14.13 -19.64 5.16
C ARG A 105 -13.15 -18.93 6.08
N TYR A 106 -12.20 -18.22 5.46
CA TYR A 106 -11.35 -17.24 6.12
C TYR A 106 -11.70 -15.84 5.61
N ASN A 107 -11.70 -14.86 6.52
CA ASN A 107 -11.76 -13.44 6.16
C ASN A 107 -10.39 -12.84 6.47
N LEU A 108 -9.73 -12.36 5.42
CA LEU A 108 -8.44 -11.68 5.51
C LEU A 108 -8.70 -10.20 5.24
N SER A 109 -8.09 -9.34 6.07
CA SER A 109 -8.07 -7.89 5.88
C SER A 109 -6.60 -7.52 5.77
N VAL A 110 -6.23 -6.80 4.71
CA VAL A 110 -4.86 -6.42 4.39
C VAL A 110 -4.74 -4.92 4.53
N GLU A 111 -3.92 -4.48 5.47
CA GLU A 111 -3.56 -3.08 5.57
C GLU A 111 -2.41 -2.78 4.62
N VAL A 112 -2.54 -1.69 3.87
CA VAL A 112 -1.49 -1.14 3.01
C VAL A 112 -1.11 0.22 3.54
N SER A 113 0.17 0.44 3.81
CA SER A 113 0.70 1.69 4.35
C SER A 113 1.97 2.14 3.61
N CYS A 114 2.26 3.44 3.66
CA CYS A 114 3.50 4.02 3.13
C CYS A 114 4.57 4.20 4.22
N LEU A 115 5.84 4.03 3.86
CA LEU A 115 6.98 3.91 4.79
C LEU A 115 7.31 5.14 5.66
N LEU A 116 6.60 6.26 5.51
CA LEU A 116 7.01 7.52 6.12
C LEU A 116 5.99 8.17 7.07
N LEU A 117 4.71 7.76 7.07
CA LEU A 117 3.70 8.23 8.04
C LEU A 117 2.58 7.20 8.23
N ASP A 118 2.35 6.77 9.48
CA ASP A 118 1.24 5.87 9.90
C ASP A 118 -0.17 6.45 9.65
N TYR A 119 -0.29 7.65 9.08
CA TYR A 119 -1.57 8.32 8.78
C TYR A 119 -2.07 8.10 7.35
N SER A 120 -1.27 7.42 6.51
CA SER A 120 -1.64 7.06 5.13
C SER A 120 -1.70 5.54 4.99
N SER A 121 -2.65 4.92 5.67
CA SER A 121 -2.99 3.51 5.46
C SER A 121 -4.39 3.33 4.90
N VAL A 122 -4.56 2.26 4.13
CA VAL A 122 -5.85 1.83 3.60
C VAL A 122 -6.01 0.34 3.89
N SER A 123 -7.21 -0.08 4.28
CA SER A 123 -7.54 -1.49 4.32
C SER A 123 -8.08 -1.93 2.97
N CYS A 124 -7.37 -2.88 2.37
CA CYS A 124 -7.92 -3.90 1.49
C CYS A 124 -8.17 -5.18 2.34
#